data_AF-A0A817S018-F1
#
_entry.id   AF-A0A817S018-F1
#
_cell.length_a   1.000
_cell.length_b   1.000
_cell.length_c   1.000
_cell.angle_alpha   90.00
_cell.angle_beta   90.00
_cell.angle_gamma   90.00
#
_symmetry.space_group_name_H-M   'P 1'
#
loop_
_entity.id
_entity.type
_entity.pdbx_description
1 polymer ?
#
loop_
_entity_poly.entity_id
_entity_poly.type
_entity_poly.pdbx_seq_one_letter_code
_entity_poly.pdbx_strand_id
1 'polypeptide(L)'
;MEHSSIQFIDLPDEILLIIFTKLNTIDALNSLLGVNKQLDKIIQDPIFTSHLTLFRWSSNDRIDPLDHKVVNQFCLQILPQIHDKIKCLNLELLSMERILRATNYPNLCELGLYNIDENTATYLFYQLHMKESSEKCQYSLLSQSKYFPENIMIDKKKRFIATC
;
A
#
# COMPACT_ATOMS: atom_id res chain seq x y z
N MET A 1 -2.70 -45.69 7.70
CA MET A 1 -3.39 -44.54 7.08
C MET A 1 -2.32 -43.50 6.79
N GLU A 2 -1.86 -43.44 5.55
CA GLU A 2 -0.93 -42.39 5.13
C GLU A 2 -1.73 -41.09 5.04
N HIS A 3 -1.53 -40.19 5.99
CA HIS A 3 -1.97 -38.81 5.83
C HIS A 3 -1.11 -38.22 4.73
N SER A 4 -1.67 -38.03 3.54
CA SER A 4 -1.07 -37.19 2.52
C SER A 4 -0.93 -35.79 3.11
N SER A 5 0.30 -35.40 3.46
CA SER A 5 0.61 -34.04 3.89
C SER A 5 0.47 -33.14 2.67
N ILE A 6 -0.72 -32.58 2.48
CA ILE A 6 -0.93 -31.51 1.50
C ILE A 6 0.00 -30.38 1.88
N GLN A 7 0.98 -30.08 1.01
CA GLN A 7 1.86 -28.95 1.25
C GLN A 7 1.12 -27.67 0.88
N PHE A 8 1.49 -26.57 1.52
CA PHE A 8 0.85 -25.26 1.26
C PHE A 8 0.92 -24.86 -0.23
N ILE A 9 1.99 -25.27 -0.91
CA ILE A 9 2.19 -25.01 -2.34
C ILE A 9 1.27 -25.84 -3.26
N ASP A 10 0.69 -26.93 -2.74
CA ASP A 10 -0.24 -27.77 -3.51
C ASP A 10 -1.65 -27.17 -3.58
N LEU A 11 -1.87 -26.03 -2.91
CA LEU A 11 -3.14 -25.32 -2.95
C LEU A 11 -3.34 -24.62 -4.31
N PRO A 12 -4.59 -24.54 -4.82
CA PRO A 12 -4.90 -23.75 -6.01
C PRO A 12 -4.54 -22.27 -5.86
N ASP A 13 -4.14 -21.64 -6.96
CA ASP A 13 -3.74 -20.22 -7.01
C ASP A 13 -4.80 -19.29 -6.40
N GLU A 14 -6.08 -19.57 -6.62
CA GLU A 14 -7.20 -18.77 -6.09
C GLU A 14 -7.26 -18.81 -4.56
N ILE A 15 -6.99 -19.97 -3.96
CA ILE A 15 -6.99 -20.14 -2.50
C ILE A 15 -5.79 -19.41 -1.90
N LEU A 16 -4.62 -19.55 -2.52
CA LEU A 16 -3.41 -18.85 -2.10
C LEU A 16 -3.59 -17.34 -2.17
N LEU A 17 -4.21 -16.84 -3.23
CA LEU A 17 -4.53 -15.43 -3.40
C LEU A 17 -5.47 -14.92 -2.29
N ILE A 18 -6.53 -15.67 -1.96
CA ILE A 18 -7.43 -15.34 -0.85
C ILE A 18 -6.65 -15.26 0.47
N ILE A 19 -5.75 -16.20 0.73
CA ILE A 19 -4.93 -16.19 1.95
C ILE A 19 -4.02 -14.95 1.96
N PHE A 20 -3.32 -14.66 0.88
CA PHE A 20 -2.37 -13.55 0.81
C PHE A 20 -3.05 -12.19 0.91
N THR A 21 -4.24 -12.01 0.34
CA THR A 21 -5.01 -10.76 0.50
C THR A 21 -5.44 -10.47 1.94
N LYS A 22 -5.37 -11.46 2.84
CA LYS A 22 -5.59 -11.28 4.29
C LYS A 22 -4.31 -10.93 5.06
N LEU A 23 -3.14 -11.08 4.45
CA LEU A 23 -1.86 -10.73 5.06
C LEU A 23 -1.56 -9.25 4.87
N ASN A 24 -0.66 -8.72 5.71
CA ASN A 24 -0.07 -7.41 5.43
C ASN A 24 0.70 -7.48 4.11
N THR A 25 0.32 -6.62 3.15
CA THR A 25 0.83 -6.66 1.77
C THR A 25 2.34 -6.51 1.70
N ILE A 26 2.93 -5.64 2.53
CA ILE A 26 4.38 -5.44 2.59
C ILE A 26 5.09 -6.69 3.07
N ASP A 27 4.57 -7.31 4.13
CA ASP A 27 5.20 -8.48 4.73
C ASP A 27 5.13 -9.67 3.77
N ALA A 28 3.99 -9.86 3.12
CA ALA A 28 3.83 -10.88 2.09
C ALA A 28 4.75 -10.65 0.89
N LEU A 29 4.82 -9.43 0.35
CA LEU A 29 5.72 -9.12 -0.77
C LEU A 29 7.19 -9.36 -0.42
N ASN A 30 7.65 -8.91 0.75
CA ASN A 30 9.05 -9.06 1.14
C ASN A 30 9.42 -10.50 1.53
N SER A 31 8.46 -11.28 2.04
CA SER A 31 8.73 -12.64 2.54
C SER A 31 8.55 -13.72 1.48
N LEU A 32 7.67 -13.50 0.49
CA LEU A 32 7.30 -14.52 -0.50
C LEU A 32 8.00 -14.35 -1.85
N LEU A 33 8.45 -13.13 -2.18
CA LEU A 33 9.14 -12.87 -3.44
C LEU A 33 10.46 -13.65 -3.51
N GLY A 34 10.64 -14.38 -4.60
CA GLY A 34 11.83 -15.19 -4.88
C GLY A 34 11.88 -16.52 -4.12
N VAL A 35 10.89 -16.82 -3.28
CA VAL A 35 10.82 -18.11 -2.56
C VAL A 35 10.42 -19.24 -3.52
N ASN A 36 9.43 -18.98 -4.37
CA ASN A 36 8.93 -19.96 -5.32
C ASN A 36 8.22 -19.28 -6.50
N LYS A 37 8.38 -19.84 -7.71
CA LYS A 37 7.79 -19.29 -8.95
C LYS A 37 6.27 -19.16 -8.92
N GLN A 38 5.57 -20.10 -8.28
CA GLN A 38 4.12 -20.03 -8.13
C GLN A 38 3.73 -18.86 -7.21
N LEU A 39 4.45 -18.69 -6.11
CA LEU A 39 4.23 -17.58 -5.19
C LEU A 39 4.53 -16.24 -5.85
N ASP A 40 5.61 -16.16 -6.63
CA ASP A 40 5.96 -14.97 -7.42
C ASP A 40 4.82 -14.58 -8.36
N LYS A 41 4.22 -15.56 -9.04
CA LYS A 41 3.06 -15.32 -9.91
C LYS A 41 1.88 -14.73 -9.12
N ILE A 42 1.58 -15.28 -7.94
CA ILE A 42 0.44 -14.86 -7.12
C ILE A 42 0.67 -13.46 -6.52
N ILE A 43 1.85 -13.18 -5.97
CA ILE A 43 2.13 -11.87 -5.38
C ILE A 43 2.31 -10.77 -6.43
N GLN A 44 2.46 -11.14 -7.71
CA GLN A 44 2.44 -10.21 -8.83
C GLN A 44 1.05 -10.11 -9.49
N ASP A 45 0.06 -10.83 -8.98
CA ASP A 45 -1.30 -10.78 -9.51
C ASP A 45 -1.92 -9.39 -9.28
N PRO A 46 -2.62 -8.79 -10.25
CA PRO A 46 -3.28 -7.50 -10.09
C PRO A 46 -4.28 -7.45 -8.93
N ILE A 47 -4.94 -8.55 -8.58
CA ILE A 47 -5.86 -8.62 -7.44
C ILE A 47 -5.11 -8.32 -6.14
N PHE A 48 -3.85 -8.76 -6.03
CA PHE A 48 -3.03 -8.52 -4.86
C PHE A 48 -2.25 -7.19 -4.93
N THR A 49 -1.79 -6.79 -6.12
CA THR A 49 -0.86 -5.66 -6.31
C THR A 49 -1.51 -4.33 -6.67
N SER A 50 -2.78 -4.33 -7.07
CA SER A 50 -3.45 -3.10 -7.51
C SER A 50 -3.66 -2.09 -6.39
N HIS A 51 -3.80 -2.55 -5.15
CA HIS A 51 -4.00 -1.69 -3.98
C HIS A 51 -2.97 -2.01 -2.91
N LEU A 52 -1.93 -1.19 -2.80
CA LEU A 52 -0.84 -1.38 -1.86
C LEU A 52 -0.93 -0.42 -0.67
N THR A 53 -0.68 -0.97 0.52
CA THR A 53 -0.53 -0.19 1.75
C THR A 53 0.87 -0.41 2.30
N LEU A 54 1.71 0.62 2.21
CA LEU A 54 3.13 0.58 2.57
C LEU A 54 3.38 1.24 3.93
N PHE A 55 2.68 0.74 4.94
CA PHE A 55 2.89 1.06 6.35
C PHE A 55 2.26 -0.02 7.23
N ARG A 56 2.58 -0.02 8.53
CA ARG A 56 1.99 -0.97 9.49
C ARG A 56 1.07 -0.26 10.47
N TRP A 57 0.00 -0.93 10.86
CA TRP A 57 -0.81 -0.50 11.99
C TRP A 57 -0.22 -1.10 13.26
N SER A 58 0.09 -0.26 14.23
CA SER A 58 0.45 -0.67 15.58
C SER A 58 -0.80 -1.07 16.37
N SER A 59 -0.59 -1.77 17.49
CA SER A 59 -1.65 -2.13 18.44
C SER A 59 -2.40 -0.95 19.05
N ASN A 60 -1.84 0.27 18.95
CA ASN A 60 -2.42 1.49 19.48
C ASN A 60 -3.08 2.33 18.35
N ASP A 61 -3.44 1.69 17.25
CA ASP A 61 -3.97 2.29 16.02
C ASP A 61 -3.09 3.39 15.41
N ARG A 62 -1.80 3.44 15.76
CA ARG A 62 -0.83 4.34 15.14
C ARG A 62 -0.25 3.71 13.89
N ILE A 63 0.06 4.53 12.90
CA ILE A 63 0.78 4.09 11.73
C ILE A 63 2.26 4.10 12.06
N ASP A 64 2.87 2.92 12.04
CA ASP A 64 4.30 2.73 12.21
C ASP A 64 4.99 2.82 10.84
N PRO A 65 6.08 3.59 10.74
CA PRO A 65 6.85 3.66 9.51
C PRO A 65 7.49 2.30 9.22
N LEU A 66 7.66 2.01 7.93
CA LEU A 66 8.42 0.84 7.51
C LEU A 66 9.90 1.02 7.80
N ASP A 67 10.56 -0.07 8.16
CA ASP A 67 12.02 -0.10 8.30
C ASP A 67 12.67 0.34 6.97
N HIS A 68 13.72 1.16 7.06
CA HIS A 68 14.54 1.59 5.94
C HIS A 68 14.99 0.44 5.02
N LYS A 69 15.31 -0.73 5.60
CA LYS A 69 15.71 -1.94 4.87
C LYS A 69 14.54 -2.49 4.05
N VAL A 70 13.35 -2.53 4.64
CA VAL A 70 12.13 -2.99 3.97
C VAL A 70 11.77 -2.05 2.82
N VAL A 71 11.85 -0.74 3.03
CA VAL A 71 11.61 0.26 1.96
C VAL A 71 12.64 0.09 0.84
N ASN A 72 13.93 -0.09 1.17
CA ASN A 72 14.97 -0.30 0.16
C ASN A 72 14.73 -1.56 -0.66
N GLN A 73 14.43 -2.67 0.00
CA GLN A 73 14.15 -3.94 -0.67
C GLN A 73 12.92 -3.81 -1.58
N PHE A 74 11.86 -3.16 -1.08
CA PHE A 74 10.68 -2.87 -1.86
C PHE A 74 11.00 -2.06 -3.12
N CYS A 75 11.68 -0.92 -2.99
CA CYS A 75 12.01 -0.06 -4.13
C CYS A 75 12.92 -0.75 -5.17
N LEU A 76 13.88 -1.57 -4.73
CA LEU A 76 14.88 -2.16 -5.62
C LEU A 76 14.46 -3.49 -6.23
N GLN A 77 13.69 -4.31 -5.52
CA GLN A 77 13.40 -5.69 -5.93
C GLN A 77 11.95 -5.90 -6.32
N ILE A 78 11.01 -5.38 -5.52
CA ILE A 78 9.58 -5.65 -5.71
C ILE A 78 8.98 -4.68 -6.71
N LEU A 79 9.20 -3.39 -6.48
CA LEU A 79 8.56 -2.31 -7.22
C LEU A 79 8.82 -2.36 -8.75
N PRO A 80 10.03 -2.67 -9.25
CA PRO A 80 10.26 -2.80 -10.69
C PRO A 80 9.38 -3.86 -11.37
N GLN A 81 8.89 -4.87 -10.63
CA GLN A 81 8.10 -5.98 -11.16
C GLN A 81 6.59 -5.75 -11.13
N ILE A 82 6.11 -4.77 -10.33
CA ILE A 82 4.68 -4.57 -10.08
C ILE A 82 4.20 -3.14 -10.33
N HIS A 83 5.10 -2.18 -10.61
CA HIS A 83 4.76 -0.76 -10.70
C HIS A 83 3.66 -0.42 -11.70
N ASP A 84 3.59 -1.16 -12.80
CA ASP A 84 2.57 -1.04 -13.84
C ASP A 84 1.20 -1.55 -13.38
N LYS A 85 1.12 -2.39 -12.34
CA LYS A 85 -0.15 -2.94 -11.84
C LYS A 85 -0.77 -2.12 -10.73
N ILE A 86 0.03 -1.25 -10.09
CA ILE A 86 -0.40 -0.44 -8.95
C ILE A 86 -1.39 0.62 -9.42
N LYS A 87 -2.60 0.60 -8.86
CA LYS A 87 -3.65 1.59 -9.06
C LYS A 87 -3.85 2.49 -7.86
N CYS A 88 -3.73 1.93 -6.67
CA CYS A 88 -3.80 2.66 -5.42
C CYS A 88 -2.54 2.40 -4.58
N LEU A 89 -1.96 3.49 -4.07
CA LEU A 89 -0.78 3.44 -3.22
C LEU A 89 -1.02 4.25 -1.96
N ASN A 90 -1.02 3.57 -0.81
CA ASN A 90 -1.17 4.20 0.50
C ASN A 90 0.21 4.23 1.20
N LEU A 91 0.72 5.43 1.47
CA LEU A 91 2.08 5.66 1.98
C LEU A 91 2.06 6.43 3.29
N GLU A 92 3.04 6.14 4.12
CA GLU A 92 3.45 7.00 5.22
C GLU A 92 4.45 8.07 4.70
N LEU A 93 4.45 9.25 5.32
CA LEU A 93 5.15 10.44 4.85
C LEU A 93 6.67 10.25 4.71
N LEU A 94 7.36 9.64 5.68
CA LEU A 94 8.81 9.44 5.67
C LEU A 94 9.25 8.50 4.54
N SER A 95 8.41 7.54 4.17
CA SER A 95 8.70 6.59 3.10
C SER A 95 8.29 7.10 1.71
N MET A 96 7.37 8.08 1.67
CA MET A 96 6.75 8.60 0.44
C MET A 96 7.77 9.01 -0.61
N GLU A 97 8.71 9.89 -0.27
CA GLU A 97 9.63 10.49 -1.24
C GLU A 97 10.46 9.42 -1.95
N ARG A 98 10.97 8.44 -1.21
CA ARG A 98 11.80 7.36 -1.76
C ARG A 98 11.00 6.44 -2.66
N ILE A 99 9.77 6.12 -2.28
CA ILE A 99 8.91 5.22 -3.06
C ILE A 99 8.45 5.90 -4.35
N LEU A 100 7.93 7.12 -4.26
CA LEU A 100 7.44 7.87 -5.42
C LEU A 100 8.55 8.22 -6.41
N ARG A 101 9.80 8.43 -5.95
CA ARG A 101 10.94 8.68 -6.84
C ARG A 101 11.57 7.42 -7.43
N ALA A 102 11.25 6.23 -6.91
CA ALA A 102 11.93 5.00 -7.32
C ALA A 102 11.53 4.53 -8.73
N THR A 103 10.31 4.85 -9.18
CA THR A 103 9.82 4.42 -10.50
C THR A 103 8.67 5.32 -10.99
N ASN A 104 8.24 5.09 -12.23
CA ASN A 104 7.00 5.63 -12.77
C ASN A 104 5.82 4.70 -12.47
N TYR A 105 4.65 5.27 -12.18
CA TYR A 105 3.43 4.50 -11.91
C TYR A 105 2.36 4.82 -12.96
N PRO A 106 2.38 4.15 -14.13
CA PRO A 106 1.56 4.55 -15.28
C PRO A 106 0.05 4.35 -15.05
N ASN A 107 -0.34 3.48 -14.12
CA ASN A 107 -1.74 3.15 -13.84
C ASN A 107 -2.22 3.65 -12.46
N LEU A 108 -1.42 4.48 -11.79
CA LEU A 108 -1.77 5.02 -10.48
C LEU A 108 -2.91 6.04 -10.61
N CYS A 109 -4.05 5.71 -10.04
CA CYS A 109 -5.23 6.57 -9.97
C CYS A 109 -5.46 7.10 -8.55
N GLU A 110 -4.97 6.43 -7.51
CA GLU A 110 -5.17 6.84 -6.11
C GLU A 110 -3.86 6.86 -5.33
N LEU A 111 -3.55 8.00 -4.71
CA LEU A 111 -2.44 8.15 -3.77
C LEU A 111 -2.98 8.59 -2.41
N GLY A 112 -2.88 7.69 -1.43
CA GLY A 112 -3.21 7.97 -0.03
C GLY A 112 -1.95 8.30 0.77
N LEU A 113 -1.93 9.44 1.44
CA LEU A 113 -0.83 9.82 2.32
C LEU A 113 -1.29 9.91 3.77
N TYR A 114 -0.48 9.35 4.67
CA TYR A 114 -0.80 9.16 6.09
C TYR A 114 0.31 9.72 6.99
N ASN A 115 -0.05 9.96 8.27
CA ASN A 115 0.80 10.64 9.26
C ASN A 115 1.32 12.01 8.78
N ILE A 116 0.54 12.71 7.97
CA ILE A 116 0.87 14.08 7.58
C ILE A 116 0.45 15.03 8.70
N ASP A 117 1.38 15.85 9.18
CA ASP A 117 1.05 16.95 10.07
C ASP A 117 0.22 18.02 9.34
N GLU A 118 -0.52 18.82 10.09
CA GLU A 118 -1.45 19.79 9.52
C GLU A 118 -0.77 20.85 8.64
N ASN A 119 0.46 21.24 8.95
CA ASN A 119 1.18 22.24 8.17
C ASN A 119 1.61 21.65 6.82
N THR A 120 2.15 20.43 6.82
CA THR A 120 2.51 19.73 5.59
C THR A 120 1.29 19.44 4.71
N ALA A 121 0.18 19.02 5.31
CA ALA A 121 -1.06 18.78 4.57
C ALA A 121 -1.55 20.08 3.90
N THR A 122 -1.57 21.18 4.67
CA THR A 122 -1.96 22.51 4.17
C THR A 122 -1.06 22.96 3.02
N TYR A 123 0.25 22.80 3.16
CA TYR A 123 1.23 23.13 2.12
C TYR A 123 1.01 22.32 0.84
N LEU A 124 0.76 21.02 0.94
CA LEU A 124 0.47 20.16 -0.20
C LEU A 124 -0.80 20.61 -0.95
N PHE A 125 -1.88 20.93 -0.23
CA PHE A 125 -3.10 21.47 -0.85
C PHE A 125 -2.85 22.79 -1.59
N TYR A 126 -2.14 23.74 -0.98
CA TYR A 126 -1.87 25.03 -1.61
C TYR A 126 -1.01 24.90 -2.88
N GLN A 127 0.02 24.05 -2.84
CA GLN A 127 0.89 23.78 -4.00
C GLN A 127 0.13 23.11 -5.16
N LEU A 128 -0.84 22.24 -4.86
CA LEU A 128 -1.60 21.51 -5.88
C LEU A 128 -2.70 22.36 -6.51
N HIS A 129 -3.43 23.17 -5.73
CA HIS A 129 -4.41 24.12 -6.28
C HIS A 129 -3.77 25.19 -7.19
N MET A 130 -2.50 25.54 -6.94
CA MET A 130 -1.75 26.44 -7.83
C MET A 130 -1.33 25.76 -9.16
N LYS A 131 -1.37 24.43 -9.25
CA LYS A 131 -1.04 23.66 -10.46
C LYS A 131 -2.28 23.18 -11.24
N GLU A 132 -3.47 23.17 -10.64
CA GLU A 132 -4.73 22.70 -11.23
C GLU A 132 -5.26 23.52 -12.42
N SER A 133 -4.61 24.61 -12.82
CA SER A 133 -4.90 25.28 -14.10
C SER A 133 -4.54 24.46 -15.35
N SER A 134 -4.11 23.19 -15.21
CA SER A 134 -3.64 22.37 -16.33
C SER A 134 -4.15 20.91 -16.42
N GLU A 135 -4.65 20.23 -15.38
CA GLU A 135 -5.03 18.80 -15.53
C GLU A 135 -5.98 18.25 -14.43
N LYS A 136 -6.76 17.21 -14.79
CA LYS A 136 -7.97 16.67 -14.13
C LYS A 136 -7.75 15.78 -12.89
N CYS A 137 -6.93 16.15 -11.91
CA CYS A 137 -6.88 15.38 -10.65
C CYS A 137 -7.73 16.06 -9.57
N GLN A 138 -8.52 15.28 -8.82
CA GLN A 138 -9.31 15.74 -7.67
C GLN A 138 -8.57 15.40 -6.37
N TYR A 139 -8.42 16.37 -5.47
CA TYR A 139 -7.78 16.17 -4.16
C TYR A 139 -8.82 16.29 -3.03
N SER A 140 -8.74 15.39 -2.04
CA SER A 140 -9.61 15.45 -0.86
C SER A 140 -8.85 15.16 0.44
N LEU A 141 -9.12 15.97 1.48
CA LEU A 141 -8.69 15.68 2.84
C LEU A 141 -9.86 15.00 3.54
N LEU A 142 -9.69 13.72 3.88
CA LEU A 142 -10.69 12.98 4.64
C LEU A 142 -10.23 12.84 6.09
N SER A 143 -11.03 13.32 7.04
CA SER A 143 -10.93 12.88 8.42
C SER A 143 -11.57 11.49 8.53
N GLN A 144 -10.80 10.45 8.85
CA GLN A 144 -11.36 9.11 9.00
C GLN A 144 -12.17 9.02 10.29
N SER A 145 -13.50 8.89 10.18
CA SER A 145 -14.39 8.50 11.29
C SER A 145 -15.41 7.41 10.91
N LYS A 146 -15.32 6.78 9.73
CA LYS A 146 -16.44 5.98 9.18
C LYS A 146 -16.15 4.55 8.71
N TYR A 147 -14.99 3.96 8.97
CA TYR A 147 -14.71 2.58 8.53
C TYR A 147 -14.06 1.69 9.60
N PHE A 148 -14.64 1.64 10.80
CA PHE A 148 -14.41 0.52 11.74
C PHE A 148 -15.72 0.23 12.51
N PRO A 149 -16.02 -1.05 12.81
CA PRO A 149 -17.17 -1.43 13.62
C PRO A 149 -17.08 -0.79 15.02
N GLU A 150 -18.25 -0.42 15.53
CA GLU A 150 -18.48 0.34 16.75
C GLU A 150 -17.66 -0.15 17.95
N ASN A 151 -16.92 0.78 18.56
CA ASN A 151 -16.29 0.77 19.90
C ASN A 151 -14.77 1.06 19.94
N ILE A 152 -14.29 2.12 19.26
CA ILE A 152 -13.00 2.74 19.62
C ILE A 152 -13.12 4.27 19.51
N MET A 153 -12.69 4.95 20.57
CA MET A 153 -12.68 6.41 20.75
C MET A 153 -11.97 7.09 19.57
N ILE A 154 -12.68 7.95 18.86
CA ILE A 154 -12.26 8.54 17.57
C ILE A 154 -11.26 9.69 17.83
N ASP A 155 -9.97 9.43 17.62
CA ASP A 155 -8.99 10.48 17.37
C ASP A 155 -9.09 10.90 15.89
N LYS A 156 -9.09 12.22 15.62
CA LYS A 156 -9.35 12.80 14.29
C LYS A 156 -8.14 12.60 13.37
N LYS A 157 -8.00 11.42 12.78
CA LYS A 157 -6.92 11.11 11.83
C LYS A 157 -7.20 11.73 10.46
N LYS A 158 -6.26 12.52 9.94
CA LYS A 158 -6.34 13.18 8.62
C LYS A 158 -5.66 12.29 7.57
N ARG A 159 -6.40 11.90 6.53
CA ARG A 159 -5.93 11.21 5.33
C ARG A 159 -5.96 12.19 4.17
N PHE A 160 -4.89 12.25 3.39
CA PHE A 160 -4.89 12.96 2.11
C PHE A 160 -5.08 11.94 0.99
N ILE A 161 -6.04 12.17 0.10
CA ILE A 161 -6.25 11.36 -1.10
C ILE A 161 -6.14 12.25 -2.33
N ALA A 162 -5.21 11.91 -3.21
CA ALA A 162 -5.21 12.40 -4.58
C ALA A 162 -5.83 11.33 -5.47
N THR A 163 -6.83 11.73 -6.26
CA THR A 163 -7.44 10.90 -7.31
C THR A 163 -7.21 11.53 -8.67
N CYS A 164 -6.73 10.72 -9.61
CA CYS A 164 -6.69 11.00 -11.04
C CYS A 164 -7.54 9.91 -11.73
#